data_AF-H8YW56-F1
#
_entry.id   AF-H8YW56-F1
#
_cell.length_a   1.000
_cell.length_b   1.000
_cell.length_c   1.000
_cell.angle_alpha   90.00
_cell.angle_beta   90.00
_cell.angle_gamma   90.00
#
_symmetry.space_group_name_H-M   'P 1'
#
loop_
_entity.id
_entity.type
_entity.pdbx_description
1 polymer ?
#
loop_
_entity_poly.entity_id
_entity_poly.type
_entity_poly.pdbx_seq_one_letter_code
_entity_poly.pdbx_strand_id
1 'polypeptide(L)' 'MQPLSLPHGVDDPPSLLLWRLDELIPLLLMLVVGMLSDRLLIFLALGLGLSRLYGRFRDSRPDGFALHWG' A
#
# COMPACT_ATOMS: atom_id res chain seq x y z
N MET A 1 -9.03 -20.33 -31.24
CA MET A 1 -7.85 -19.55 -30.81
C MET A 1 -7.79 -19.66 -29.30
N GLN A 2 -6.69 -20.16 -28.74
CA GLN A 2 -6.54 -20.25 -27.28
C GLN A 2 -6.30 -18.84 -26.75
N PRO A 3 -7.02 -18.37 -25.71
CA PRO A 3 -6.80 -17.05 -25.16
C PRO A 3 -5.39 -17.00 -24.56
N LEU A 4 -4.54 -16.14 -25.11
CA LEU A 4 -3.21 -15.89 -24.59
C LEU A 4 -3.36 -15.07 -23.30
N SER A 5 -3.13 -15.68 -22.14
CA SER A 5 -3.14 -14.99 -20.85
C SER A 5 -1.96 -14.01 -20.81
N LEU A 6 -2.20 -12.73 -21.13
CA LEU A 6 -1.19 -11.70 -20.89
C LEU A 6 -0.95 -11.63 -19.37
N PRO A 7 0.30 -11.81 -18.90
CA PRO A 7 0.62 -11.75 -17.48
C PRO A 7 0.46 -10.30 -17.00
N HIS A 8 -0.67 -10.02 -16.35
CA HIS A 8 -0.97 -8.77 -15.67
C HIS A 8 -0.17 -8.63 -14.36
N GLY A 9 1.13 -8.86 -14.38
CA GLY A 9 1.87 -9.14 -13.13
C GLY A 9 3.25 -8.49 -12.99
N VAL A 10 3.60 -7.49 -13.81
CA VAL A 10 4.85 -6.74 -13.63
C VAL A 10 4.66 -5.48 -12.80
N ASP A 11 3.50 -4.81 -12.91
CA ASP A 11 3.26 -3.53 -12.24
C ASP A 11 2.57 -3.66 -10.87
N ASP A 12 2.06 -4.84 -10.53
CA ASP A 12 1.44 -5.07 -9.22
C ASP A 12 2.50 -5.33 -8.15
N PRO A 13 2.58 -4.48 -7.10
CA PRO A 13 3.56 -4.67 -6.05
C PRO A 13 3.26 -5.96 -5.28
N PRO A 14 4.30 -6.69 -4.85
CA PRO A 14 4.14 -7.95 -4.15
C PRO A 14 3.37 -7.74 -2.83
N SER A 15 2.27 -8.46 -2.66
CA SER A 15 1.54 -8.54 -1.39
C SER A 15 2.25 -9.51 -0.45
N LEU A 16 2.57 -9.05 0.76
CA LEU A 16 3.19 -9.85 1.82
C LEU A 16 2.15 -10.22 2.88
N LEU A 17 1.89 -11.52 3.03
CA LEU A 17 1.01 -12.16 4.02
C LEU A 17 -0.48 -11.74 3.96
N LEU A 18 -0.78 -10.46 4.16
CA LEU A 18 -2.11 -9.82 4.09
C LEU A 18 -2.03 -8.32 3.72
N TRP A 19 -0.82 -7.79 3.48
CA TRP A 19 -0.54 -6.36 3.31
C TRP A 19 0.25 -6.10 2.04
N ARG A 20 -0.08 -5.04 1.29
CA ARG A 20 0.72 -4.63 0.13
C ARG A 20 2.03 -3.99 0.63
N LEU A 21 3.18 -4.36 0.05
CA LEU A 21 4.49 -3.91 0.53
C LEU A 21 4.63 -2.37 0.50
N ASP A 22 3.95 -1.72 -0.43
CA ASP A 22 3.87 -0.27 -0.57
C ASP A 22 3.11 0.42 0.58
N GLU A 23 2.21 -0.29 1.27
CA GLU A 23 1.52 0.23 2.48
C GLU A 23 2.40 0.17 3.73
N LEU A 24 3.49 -0.60 3.72
CA LEU A 24 4.42 -0.68 4.84
C LEU A 24 5.40 0.48 4.87
N ILE A 25 5.61 1.16 3.74
CA ILE A 25 6.59 2.25 3.61
C ILE A 25 6.34 3.38 4.63
N PRO A 26 5.11 3.92 4.79
CA PRO A 26 4.84 4.98 5.76
C PRO A 26 5.03 4.52 7.21
N LEU A 27 4.69 3.26 7.50
CA LEU A 27 4.83 2.67 8.83
C LEU A 27 6.30 2.49 9.19
N LEU A 28 7.11 1.94 8.29
CA LEU A 28 8.55 1.75 8.49
C LEU A 28 9.28 3.08 8.64
N LEU A 29 8.93 4.09 7.83
CA LEU A 29 9.50 5.42 7.93
C LEU A 29 9.20 6.05 9.30
N MET A 30 7.95 5.99 9.75
CA MET A 30 7.57 6.50 11.07
C MET A 30 8.19 5.69 12.21
N LEU A 31 8.39 4.38 12.04
CA LEU A 31 9.10 3.55 13.03
C LEU A 31 10.53 4.05 13.25
N VAL A 32 11.28 4.31 12.16
CA VAL A 32 12.64 4.83 12.23
C VAL A 32 12.68 6.21 12.90
N VAL A 33 11.78 7.12 12.51
CA VAL A 33 11.67 8.47 13.12
C VAL A 33 11.31 8.37 14.60
N GLY A 34 10.41 7.46 14.97
CA GLY A 34 10.01 7.19 16.34
C GLY A 34 11.13 6.67 17.22
N MET A 35 11.99 5.81 16.67
CA MET A 35 13.21 5.34 17.34
C MET A 35 14.20 6.48 17.56
N LEU A 36 14.43 7.33 16.55
CA LEU A 36 15.35 8.47 16.66
C LEU A 36 14.86 9.55 17.64
N SER A 37 13.55 9.66 17.84
CA SER A 37 12.92 10.66 18.71
C SER A 37 12.63 10.16 20.12
N ASP A 38 12.95 8.90 20.45
CA ASP A 38 12.59 8.21 21.70
C ASP A 38 11.06 8.24 22.02
N ARG A 39 10.24 8.32 20.97
CA ARG A 39 8.78 8.43 21.05
C ARG A 39 8.10 7.37 20.18
N LEU A 40 8.60 6.14 20.25
CA LEU A 40 8.22 5.03 19.38
C LEU A 40 6.71 4.82 19.27
N LEU A 41 6.00 4.79 20.41
CA LEU A 41 4.56 4.49 20.43
C LEU A 41 3.71 5.53 19.68
N ILE A 42 4.07 6.82 19.80
CA ILE A 42 3.35 7.92 19.15
C ILE A 42 3.53 7.81 17.64
N PHE A 43 4.78 7.64 17.20
CA PHE A 43 5.10 7.52 15.78
C PHE A 43 4.59 6.21 15.17
N LEU A 44 4.53 5.11 15.93
CA LEU A 44 3.92 3.87 15.48
C LEU A 44 2.42 4.05 15.21
N ALA A 45 1.69 4.71 16.11
CA ALA A 45 0.28 5.02 15.92
C ALA A 45 0.07 5.95 14.70
N LEU A 46 0.92 6.96 14.53
CA LEU A 46 0.90 7.84 13.36
C LEU A 46 1.20 7.07 12.07
N GLY A 47 2.21 6.20 12.08
CA GLY A 47 2.59 5.36 10.94
C GLY A 47 1.48 4.41 10.50
N LEU A 48 0.76 3.81 11.47
CA LEU A 48 -0.42 2.98 11.18
C LEU A 48 -1.59 3.81 10.63
N GLY A 49 -1.80 5.01 11.15
CA GLY A 49 -2.81 5.92 10.61
C GLY A 49 -2.49 6.36 9.18
N LEU A 50 -1.23 6.72 8.93
CA LEU A 50 -0.75 7.11 7.60
C LEU A 50 -0.77 5.94 6.61
N SER A 51 -0.37 4.73 6.99
CA SER A 51 -0.42 3.57 6.10
C SER A 51 -1.84 3.26 5.67
N ARG A 52 -2.81 3.30 6.60
CA ARG A 52 -4.23 3.11 6.28
C ARG A 52 -4.79 4.23 5.41
N LEU A 53 -4.41 5.47 5.67
CA LEU A 53 -4.85 6.60 4.88
C LEU A 53 -4.24 6.55 3.46
N TYR A 54 -2.96 6.22 3.35
CA TYR A 54 -2.24 6.03 2.09
C TYR A 54 -2.85 4.89 1.27
N GLY A 55 -3.07 3.73 1.88
CA GLY A 55 -3.78 2.61 1.25
C GLY A 55 -5.16 3.05 0.77
N ARG A 56 -5.95 3.73 1.61
CA ARG A 56 -7.27 4.23 1.21
C ARG A 56 -7.22 5.25 0.07
N PHE A 57 -6.27 6.16 0.05
CA PHE A 57 -6.11 7.13 -1.05
C PHE A 57 -5.69 6.45 -2.36
N ARG A 58 -4.82 5.43 -2.27
CA ARG A 58 -4.40 4.65 -3.44
C ARG A 58 -5.53 3.77 -3.97
N ASP A 59 -6.25 3.09 -3.08
CA ASP A 59 -7.44 2.30 -3.42
C ASP A 59 -8.58 3.16 -3.96
N SER A 60 -8.62 4.46 -3.59
CA SER A 60 -9.54 5.45 -4.18
C SER A 60 -9.14 5.89 -5.59
N ARG A 61 -7.97 5.44 -6.08
CA ARG A 61 -7.58 5.48 -7.50
C ARG A 61 -7.45 4.05 -8.03
N PRO A 62 -8.52 3.24 -8.02
CA PRO A 62 -8.44 1.94 -8.65
C PRO A 62 -8.40 2.20 -10.15
N ASP A 63 -7.30 1.83 -10.80
CA ASP A 63 -7.08 1.89 -12.25
C ASP A 63 -8.08 1.02 -13.07
N GLY A 64 -9.20 0.60 -12.49
CA GLY A 64 -10.21 -0.28 -13.08
C GLY A 64 -11.65 0.22 -13.08
N PHE A 65 -12.00 1.36 -12.46
CA PHE A 65 -13.41 1.82 -12.46
C PHE A 65 -13.85 2.57 -13.74
N ALA A 66 -12.91 2.94 -14.62
CA ALA A 66 -13.23 3.61 -15.89
C ALA A 66 -13.50 2.64 -17.06
N LEU A 67 -13.31 1.32 -16.87
CA LEU A 67 -13.47 0.30 -17.93
C LEU A 67 -14.78 -0.50 -17.84
N HIS A 68 -15.65 -0.15 -16.90
CA HIS A 68 -16.96 -0.78 -16.75
C HIS A 68 -18.09 0.26 -16.71
N TRP A 69 -18.12 1.14 -17.72
CA TRP A 69 -19.34 1.77 -18.17
C TRP A 69 -19.66 1.19 -19.54
N GLY A 70 -20.74 0.41 -19.60
CA GLY A 70 -21.25 -0.19 -20.83
C GLY A 70 -21.81 0.82 -21.81
#